data_AF-A0AAE4QY59-F1
#
_entry.id   AF-A0AAE4QY59-F1
#
_cell.length_a   1.000
_cell.length_b   1.000
_cell.length_c   1.000
_cell.angle_alpha   90.00
_cell.angle_beta   90.00
_cell.angle_gamma   90.00
#
_symmetry.space_group_name_H-M   'P 1'
#
loop_
_entity.id
_entity.type
_entity.pdbx_description
1 polymer ?
#
loop_
_entity_poly.entity_id
_entity_poly.type
_entity_poly.pdbx_seq_one_letter_code
_entity_poly.pdbx_strand_id
1 'polypeptide(L)'
;MSLREAFVFPEIVNDYAARCTAALVVTLAVVTLLAPEPARTWLAGALVVGFALRVAGGPRYSPFGRLSVHVLAPRVSDEPKMVAGAPKRFAQTIGLVMSSIAFGLFLAGFAVAGSVVLGVLVAAALAEAALGFCLGCWMYGQLQRVGIVSEDACVDCADIWARPGMTARN
;
A
#
# COMPACT_ATOMS: atom_id res chain seq x y z
N MET A 1 -14.52 -21.55 6.88
CA MET A 1 -14.11 -20.17 6.55
C MET A 1 -14.97 -19.73 5.36
N SER A 2 -15.87 -18.78 5.57
CA SER A 2 -16.72 -18.23 4.50
C SER A 2 -15.86 -17.50 3.48
N LEU A 3 -16.24 -17.51 2.20
CA LEU A 3 -15.56 -16.72 1.15
C LEU A 3 -15.43 -15.25 1.55
N ARG A 4 -16.38 -14.71 2.32
CA ARG A 4 -16.30 -13.32 2.82
C ARG A 4 -15.18 -13.13 3.83
N GLU A 5 -14.98 -14.07 4.75
CA GLU A 5 -13.90 -14.04 5.77
C GLU A 5 -12.51 -14.14 5.14
N ALA A 6 -12.40 -14.82 3.98
CA ALA A 6 -11.15 -14.94 3.26
C ALA A 6 -10.65 -13.61 2.68
N PHE A 7 -11.54 -12.67 2.38
CA PHE A 7 -11.22 -11.37 1.78
C PHE A 7 -11.43 -10.19 2.74
N VAL A 8 -11.42 -10.44 4.05
CA VAL A 8 -11.43 -9.37 5.05
C VAL A 8 -10.03 -8.77 5.16
N PHE A 9 -9.93 -7.47 4.92
CA PHE A 9 -8.72 -6.71 5.20
C PHE A 9 -8.61 -6.47 6.72
N PRO A 10 -7.41 -6.59 7.34
CA PRO A 10 -7.25 -6.41 8.78
C PRO A 10 -7.67 -5.02 9.26
N GLU A 11 -8.42 -4.95 10.36
CA GLU A 11 -8.85 -3.67 10.95
C GLU A 11 -7.69 -2.85 11.51
N ILE A 12 -6.64 -3.52 12.00
CA ILE A 12 -5.43 -2.90 12.53
C ILE A 12 -4.22 -3.55 11.84
N VAL A 13 -3.25 -2.73 11.47
CA VAL A 13 -2.02 -3.16 10.78
C VAL A 13 -0.77 -2.57 11.44
N ASN A 14 0.35 -3.26 11.34
CA ASN A 14 1.64 -2.76 11.80
C ASN A 14 2.22 -1.77 10.78
N ASP A 15 2.46 -0.53 11.20
CA ASP A 15 3.02 0.54 10.36
C ASP A 15 4.44 0.22 9.88
N TYR A 16 5.29 -0.41 10.69
CA TYR A 16 6.62 -0.83 10.25
C TYR A 16 6.55 -1.88 9.12
N ALA A 17 5.56 -2.78 9.17
CA ALA A 17 5.32 -3.73 8.08
C ALA A 17 4.79 -3.03 6.83
N ALA A 18 3.96 -1.99 6.98
CA ALA A 18 3.51 -1.17 5.86
C ALA A 18 4.70 -0.43 5.20
N ARG A 19 5.59 0.16 5.99
CA ARG A 19 6.82 0.83 5.51
C ARG A 19 7.76 -0.12 4.77
N CYS A 20 7.97 -1.32 5.30
CA CYS A 20 8.75 -2.36 4.63
C CYS A 20 8.10 -2.77 3.30
N THR A 21 6.77 -2.93 3.28
CA THR A 21 6.04 -3.24 2.05
C THR A 21 6.20 -2.12 1.02
N ALA A 22 6.11 -0.86 1.47
CA ALA A 22 6.32 0.30 0.61
C ALA A 22 7.75 0.31 0.02
N ALA A 23 8.77 -0.02 0.80
CA ALA A 23 10.15 -0.14 0.31
C ALA A 23 10.29 -1.22 -0.77
N LEU A 24 9.67 -2.40 -0.58
CA LEU A 24 9.67 -3.46 -1.59
C LEU A 24 8.93 -3.04 -2.87
N VAL A 25 7.83 -2.30 -2.74
CA VAL A 25 7.10 -1.73 -3.88
C VAL A 25 7.96 -0.71 -4.62
N VAL A 26 8.67 0.17 -3.92
CA VAL A 26 9.61 1.12 -4.53
C VAL A 26 10.68 0.36 -5.30
N THR A 27 11.31 -0.64 -4.69
CA THR A 27 12.34 -1.46 -5.35
C THR A 27 11.80 -2.09 -6.63
N LEU A 28 10.65 -2.77 -6.57
CA LEU A 28 10.05 -3.39 -7.74
C LEU A 28 9.68 -2.36 -8.81
N ALA A 29 9.11 -1.23 -8.44
CA ALA A 29 8.72 -0.18 -9.38
C ALA A 29 9.92 0.51 -10.05
N VAL A 30 11.01 0.74 -9.31
CA VAL A 30 12.27 1.24 -9.89
C VAL A 30 12.87 0.22 -10.85
N VAL A 31 12.89 -1.08 -10.48
CA VAL A 31 13.33 -2.15 -11.38
C VAL A 31 12.46 -2.19 -12.65
N THR A 32 11.14 -2.04 -12.53
CA THR A 32 10.23 -1.94 -13.67
C THR A 32 10.60 -0.77 -14.59
N LEU A 33 10.85 0.43 -14.04
CA LEU A 33 11.21 1.61 -14.83
C LEU A 33 12.52 1.43 -15.62
N LEU A 34 13.49 0.72 -15.04
CA LEU A 34 14.79 0.48 -15.65
C LEU A 34 14.82 -0.75 -16.58
N ALA A 35 13.83 -1.64 -16.49
CA ALA A 35 13.78 -2.85 -17.28
C ALA A 35 13.53 -2.56 -18.78
N PRO A 36 14.13 -3.35 -19.69
CA PRO A 36 13.76 -3.35 -21.10
C PRO A 36 12.43 -4.08 -21.33
N GLU A 37 11.82 -3.89 -22.51
CA GLU A 37 10.72 -4.75 -22.93
C GLU A 37 11.23 -6.15 -23.31
N PRO A 38 10.45 -7.22 -23.07
CA PRO A 38 9.11 -7.24 -22.49
C PRO A 38 9.08 -7.29 -20.95
N ALA A 39 10.25 -7.34 -20.29
CA ALA A 39 10.36 -7.51 -18.84
C ALA A 39 9.64 -6.40 -18.06
N ARG A 40 9.73 -5.14 -18.52
CA ARG A 40 9.00 -4.00 -17.95
C ARG A 40 7.50 -4.27 -17.84
N THR A 41 6.88 -4.70 -18.93
CA THR A 41 5.45 -4.99 -18.97
C THR A 41 5.07 -6.09 -17.96
N TRP A 42 5.86 -7.17 -17.89
CA TRP A 42 5.63 -8.25 -16.92
C TRP A 42 5.77 -7.78 -15.47
N LEU A 43 6.78 -6.96 -15.16
CA LEU A 43 6.98 -6.43 -13.81
C LEU A 43 5.89 -5.43 -13.41
N ALA A 44 5.40 -4.61 -14.35
CA ALA A 44 4.23 -3.77 -14.14
C ALA A 44 2.97 -4.60 -13.84
N GLY A 45 2.76 -5.70 -14.57
CA GLY A 45 1.70 -6.66 -14.26
C GLY A 45 1.86 -7.29 -12.86
N ALA A 46 3.08 -7.62 -12.45
CA ALA A 46 3.36 -8.12 -11.10
C ALA A 46 3.02 -7.10 -10.01
N LEU A 47 3.25 -5.80 -10.25
CA LEU A 47 2.81 -4.73 -9.34
C LEU A 47 1.28 -4.70 -9.19
N VAL A 48 0.55 -4.78 -10.30
CA VAL A 48 -0.93 -4.82 -10.31
C VAL A 48 -1.43 -5.98 -9.47
N VAL A 49 -0.93 -7.20 -9.72
CA VAL A 49 -1.29 -8.39 -8.95
C VAL A 49 -0.94 -8.20 -7.48
N GLY A 50 0.26 -7.68 -7.19
CA GLY A 50 0.71 -7.42 -5.83
C GLY A 50 -0.22 -6.46 -5.07
N PHE A 51 -0.68 -5.38 -5.71
CA PHE A 51 -1.63 -4.43 -5.12
C PHE A 51 -3.02 -5.05 -4.97
N ALA A 52 -3.51 -5.79 -5.97
CA ALA A 52 -4.81 -6.46 -5.92
C ALA A 52 -4.89 -7.44 -4.74
N LEU A 53 -3.84 -8.25 -4.53
CA LEU A 53 -3.76 -9.16 -3.38
C LEU A 53 -3.80 -8.42 -2.04
N ARG A 54 -3.15 -7.25 -1.94
CA ARG A 54 -3.15 -6.41 -0.73
C ARG A 54 -4.51 -5.75 -0.48
N VAL A 55 -5.20 -5.30 -1.52
CA VAL A 55 -6.57 -4.76 -1.39
C VAL A 55 -7.55 -5.85 -0.95
N ALA A 56 -7.37 -7.07 -1.48
CA ALA A 56 -8.27 -8.19 -1.28
C ALA A 56 -8.13 -8.86 0.10
N GLY A 57 -6.93 -8.98 0.67
CA GLY A 57 -6.74 -9.65 1.96
C GLY A 57 -5.58 -9.12 2.79
N GLY A 58 -5.12 -7.90 2.51
CA GLY A 58 -4.00 -7.30 3.23
C GLY A 58 -2.71 -8.11 3.09
N PRO A 59 -1.93 -8.27 4.18
CA PRO A 59 -0.67 -9.01 4.15
C PRO A 59 -0.82 -10.50 3.86
N ARG A 60 -2.02 -11.09 4.03
CA ARG A 60 -2.24 -12.54 4.03
C ARG A 60 -1.85 -13.21 2.71
N TYR A 61 -2.18 -12.59 1.58
CA TYR A 61 -1.96 -13.18 0.25
C TYR A 61 -0.79 -12.56 -0.50
N SER A 62 -0.38 -11.35 -0.14
CA SER A 62 0.73 -10.66 -0.80
C SER A 62 2.07 -11.21 -0.35
N PRO A 63 2.96 -11.66 -1.27
CA PRO A 63 4.32 -12.07 -0.91
C PRO A 63 5.09 -10.96 -0.18
N PHE A 64 5.00 -9.72 -0.66
CA PHE A 64 5.62 -8.56 -0.01
C PHE A 64 4.99 -8.27 1.36
N GLY A 65 3.68 -8.44 1.49
CA GLY A 65 2.99 -8.30 2.77
C GLY A 65 3.46 -9.33 3.80
N ARG A 66 3.53 -10.61 3.44
CA ARG A 66 4.04 -11.67 4.32
C ARG A 66 5.51 -11.48 4.69
N LEU A 67 6.34 -11.16 3.71
CA LEU A 67 7.76 -10.87 3.96
C LEU A 67 7.91 -9.69 4.92
N SER A 68 7.11 -8.64 4.73
CA SER A 68 7.16 -7.46 5.59
C SER A 68 6.69 -7.75 7.01
N VAL A 69 5.59 -8.49 7.18
CA VAL A 69 5.04 -8.81 8.51
C VAL A 69 5.92 -9.79 9.29
N HIS A 70 6.39 -10.85 8.64
CA HIS A 70 7.05 -11.95 9.35
C HIS A 70 8.58 -11.84 9.41
N VAL A 71 9.20 -11.07 8.52
CA VAL A 71 10.66 -11.06 8.34
C VAL A 71 11.22 -9.66 8.52
N LEU A 72 10.67 -8.65 7.83
CA LEU A 72 11.29 -7.32 7.81
C LEU A 72 10.90 -6.47 9.01
N ALA A 73 9.61 -6.35 9.34
CA ALA A 73 9.15 -5.50 10.43
C ALA A 73 9.73 -5.89 11.81
N PRO A 74 9.84 -7.19 12.17
CA PRO A 74 10.48 -7.59 13.43
C PRO A 74 11.97 -7.23 13.50
N ARG A 75 12.64 -6.99 12.36
CA ARG A 75 14.03 -6.52 12.32
C ARG A 75 14.16 -5.00 12.42
N VAL A 76 13.08 -4.26 12.20
CA VAL A 76 13.06 -2.80 12.27
C VAL A 76 12.73 -2.34 13.68
N SER A 77 11.79 -3.00 14.36
CA SER A 77 11.39 -2.70 15.73
C SER A 77 10.78 -3.94 16.39
N ASP A 78 11.20 -4.23 17.61
CA ASP A 78 10.60 -5.30 18.43
C ASP A 78 9.18 -4.92 18.90
N GLU A 79 8.91 -3.62 19.05
CA GLU A 79 7.58 -3.12 19.42
C GLU A 79 6.80 -2.67 18.16
N PRO A 80 5.70 -3.34 17.79
CA PRO A 80 4.93 -3.00 16.60
C PRO A 80 4.13 -1.71 16.80
N LYS A 81 4.24 -0.78 15.85
CA LYS A 81 3.39 0.42 15.81
C LYS A 81 2.08 0.10 15.10
N MET A 82 1.01 -0.11 15.86
CA MET A 82 -0.29 -0.47 15.32
C MET A 82 -1.08 0.76 14.85
N VAL A 83 -1.67 0.67 13.66
CA VAL A 83 -2.42 1.74 13.00
C VAL A 83 -3.69 1.20 12.34
N ALA A 84 -4.70 2.04 12.17
CA ALA A 84 -5.95 1.66 11.50
C ALA A 84 -5.73 1.15 10.06
N GLY A 85 -6.40 0.05 9.73
CA GLY A 85 -6.28 -0.66 8.46
C GLY A 85 -7.10 -0.06 7.32
N ALA A 86 -8.27 0.50 7.60
CA ALA A 86 -9.14 1.15 6.59
C ALA A 86 -8.41 2.17 5.69
N PRO A 87 -7.67 3.19 6.23
CA PRO A 87 -6.96 4.16 5.41
C PRO A 87 -5.79 3.52 4.64
N LYS A 88 -5.16 2.48 5.20
CA LYS A 88 -4.10 1.73 4.51
C LYS A 88 -4.68 0.95 3.34
N ARG A 89 -5.84 0.31 3.49
CA ARG A 89 -6.55 -0.36 2.38
C ARG A 89 -6.92 0.63 1.29
N PHE A 90 -7.39 1.83 1.64
CA PHE A 90 -7.64 2.90 0.67
C PHE A 90 -6.37 3.29 -0.10
N ALA A 91 -5.23 3.45 0.58
CA ALA A 91 -3.94 3.68 -0.07
C ALA A 91 -3.53 2.52 -1.01
N GLN A 92 -3.78 1.27 -0.62
CA GLN A 92 -3.56 0.10 -1.49
C GLN A 92 -4.42 0.16 -2.76
N THR A 93 -5.67 0.62 -2.66
CA THR A 93 -6.56 0.79 -3.80
C THR A 93 -6.05 1.87 -4.76
N ILE A 94 -5.56 3.00 -4.25
CA ILE A 94 -4.92 4.03 -5.10
C ILE A 94 -3.72 3.43 -5.84
N GLY A 95 -2.88 2.68 -5.14
CA GLY A 95 -1.74 2.00 -5.75
C GLY A 95 -2.15 0.97 -6.82
N LEU A 96 -3.26 0.25 -6.62
CA LEU A 96 -3.83 -0.66 -7.62
C LEU A 96 -4.28 0.09 -8.88
N VAL A 97 -4.95 1.23 -8.72
CA VAL A 97 -5.40 2.06 -9.85
C VAL A 97 -4.21 2.61 -10.62
N MET A 98 -3.24 3.21 -9.93
CA MET A 98 -2.04 3.78 -10.54
C MET A 98 -1.20 2.72 -11.28
N SER A 99 -0.96 1.56 -10.65
CA SER A 99 -0.22 0.46 -11.28
C SER A 99 -0.97 -0.15 -12.47
N SER A 100 -2.30 -0.25 -12.41
CA SER A 100 -3.13 -0.71 -13.53
C SER A 100 -3.08 0.24 -14.72
N ILE A 101 -3.13 1.56 -14.47
CA ILE A 101 -2.99 2.58 -15.52
C ILE A 101 -1.61 2.49 -16.15
N ALA A 102 -0.54 2.43 -15.35
CA ALA A 102 0.83 2.30 -15.86
C ALA A 102 1.01 1.03 -16.70
N PHE A 103 0.49 -0.11 -16.23
CA PHE A 103 0.52 -1.38 -16.96
C PHE A 103 -0.23 -1.31 -18.29
N GLY A 104 -1.44 -0.73 -18.30
CA GLY A 104 -2.21 -0.52 -19.53
C GLY A 104 -1.50 0.38 -20.54
N LEU A 105 -0.83 1.43 -20.07
CA LEU A 105 -0.02 2.32 -20.90
C LEU A 105 1.20 1.60 -21.51
N PHE A 106 1.88 0.74 -20.74
CA PHE A 106 2.97 -0.09 -21.26
C PHE A 106 2.49 -1.08 -22.32
N LEU A 107 1.35 -1.76 -22.09
CA LEU A 107 0.73 -2.65 -23.08
C LEU A 107 0.35 -1.92 -24.39
N ALA A 108 -0.09 -0.66 -24.28
CA ALA A 108 -0.44 0.18 -25.41
C ALA A 108 0.78 0.83 -26.10
N GLY A 109 2.00 0.58 -25.62
CA GLY A 109 3.24 1.15 -26.19
C GLY A 109 3.57 2.59 -25.74
N PHE A 110 2.77 3.19 -24.85
CA PHE A 110 2.99 4.55 -24.33
C PHE A 110 3.97 4.54 -23.15
N ALA A 111 5.23 4.15 -23.42
CA ALA A 111 6.25 3.94 -22.39
C ALA A 111 6.46 5.17 -21.49
N VAL A 112 6.61 6.36 -22.07
CA VAL A 112 6.85 7.59 -21.29
C VAL A 112 5.68 7.89 -20.35
N ALA A 113 4.44 7.79 -20.83
CA ALA A 113 3.25 8.03 -20.02
C ALA A 113 3.14 7.00 -18.88
N GLY A 114 3.37 5.72 -19.18
CA GLY A 114 3.40 4.66 -18.16
C GLY A 114 4.47 4.90 -17.10
N SER A 115 5.67 5.33 -17.52
CA SER A 115 6.77 5.68 -16.61
C SER A 115 6.45 6.87 -15.71
N VAL A 116 5.75 7.90 -16.22
CA VAL A 116 5.32 9.06 -15.42
C VAL A 116 4.35 8.62 -14.32
N VAL A 117 3.32 7.84 -14.66
CA VAL A 117 2.34 7.33 -13.68
C VAL A 117 3.03 6.47 -12.63
N LEU A 118 3.92 5.57 -13.04
CA LEU A 118 4.67 4.73 -12.13
C LEU A 118 5.66 5.54 -11.26
N GLY A 119 6.22 6.62 -11.79
CA GLY A 119 7.07 7.56 -11.04
C GLY A 119 6.32 8.26 -9.91
N VAL A 120 5.06 8.67 -10.14
CA VAL A 120 4.20 9.23 -9.06
C VAL A 120 3.95 8.19 -7.97
N LEU A 121 3.68 6.93 -8.35
CA LEU A 121 3.53 5.82 -7.40
C LEU A 121 4.81 5.62 -6.58
N VAL A 122 5.98 5.65 -7.23
CA VAL A 122 7.29 5.54 -6.55
C VAL A 122 7.47 6.66 -5.55
N ALA A 123 7.18 7.91 -5.90
CA ALA A 123 7.32 9.05 -4.99
C ALA A 123 6.44 8.89 -3.73
N ALA A 124 5.18 8.51 -3.91
CA ALA A 124 4.26 8.27 -2.79
C ALA A 124 4.71 7.10 -1.90
N ALA A 125 5.12 5.97 -2.50
CA ALA A 125 5.59 4.80 -1.77
C ALA A 125 6.92 5.06 -1.05
N LEU A 126 7.80 5.87 -1.64
CA LEU A 126 9.07 6.26 -1.04
C LEU A 126 8.85 7.16 0.18
N ALA A 127 7.91 8.10 0.12
CA ALA A 127 7.54 8.93 1.28
C ALA A 127 7.04 8.06 2.45
N GLU A 128 6.26 7.02 2.18
CA GLU A 128 5.82 6.09 3.22
C GLU A 128 6.99 5.26 3.76
N ALA A 129 7.82 4.70 2.89
CA ALA A 129 8.97 3.88 3.30
C ALA A 129 9.97 4.67 4.17
N ALA A 130 10.41 5.83 3.68
CA ALA A 130 11.47 6.64 4.29
C ALA A 130 10.98 7.48 5.48
N LEU A 131 9.87 8.20 5.30
CA LEU A 131 9.39 9.20 6.27
C LEU A 131 8.25 8.68 7.15
N GLY A 132 7.67 7.53 6.83
CA GLY A 132 6.44 7.06 7.49
C GLY A 132 5.20 7.87 7.07
N PHE A 133 5.29 8.67 6.00
CA PHE A 133 4.18 9.48 5.51
C PHE A 133 3.41 8.77 4.41
N CYS A 134 2.22 8.26 4.75
CA CYS A 134 1.30 7.62 3.81
C CYS A 134 0.35 8.65 3.18
N LEU A 135 0.63 9.05 1.93
CA LEU A 135 -0.19 10.02 1.20
C LEU A 135 -1.67 9.61 1.09
N GLY A 136 -1.94 8.33 0.81
CA GLY A 136 -3.31 7.82 0.74
C GLY A 136 -4.04 7.89 2.09
N CYS A 137 -3.33 7.66 3.19
CA CYS A 137 -3.89 7.77 4.53
C CYS A 137 -4.23 9.23 4.88
N TRP A 138 -3.36 10.17 4.49
CA TRP A 138 -3.63 11.60 4.64
C TRP A 138 -4.86 12.05 3.82
N MET A 139 -4.95 11.61 2.56
CA MET A 139 -6.12 11.86 1.71
C MET A 139 -7.40 11.29 2.32
N TYR A 140 -7.36 10.07 2.88
CA TYR A 140 -8.50 9.46 3.57
C TYR A 140 -8.99 10.32 4.75
N GLY A 141 -8.06 10.81 5.58
CA GLY A 141 -8.40 11.73 6.67
C GLY A 141 -8.99 13.06 6.17
N GLN A 142 -8.51 13.60 5.05
CA GLN A 142 -9.13 14.79 4.45
C GLN A 142 -10.55 14.51 3.96
N LEU A 143 -10.79 13.35 3.33
CA LEU A 143 -12.12 12.93 2.89
C LEU A 143 -13.11 12.76 4.04
N GLN A 144 -12.65 12.31 5.21
CA GLN A 144 -13.45 12.29 6.43
C GLN A 144 -13.80 13.70 6.91
N ARG A 145 -12.82 14.61 6.97
CA ARG A 145 -13.05 16.01 7.41
C ARG A 145 -14.07 16.76 6.56
N VAL A 146 -14.15 16.47 5.26
CA VAL A 146 -15.14 17.08 4.36
C VAL A 146 -16.45 16.29 4.27
N GLY A 147 -16.60 15.20 5.04
CA GLY A 147 -17.84 14.41 5.14
C GLY A 147 -18.10 13.45 3.98
N ILE A 148 -17.12 13.20 3.10
CA ILE A 148 -17.26 12.22 1.99
C ILE A 148 -17.17 10.79 2.50
N VAL A 149 -16.35 10.56 3.53
CA VAL A 149 -16.20 9.28 4.21
C VAL A 149 -16.73 9.44 5.63
N SER A 150 -17.60 8.53 6.08
CA SER A 150 -18.15 8.60 7.43
C SER A 150 -17.05 8.46 8.49
N GLU A 151 -17.18 9.18 9.59
CA GLU A 151 -16.27 9.09 10.73
C GLU A 151 -16.36 7.71 11.39
N ASP A 152 -17.53 7.07 11.35
CA ASP A 152 -17.75 5.69 11.82
C ASP A 152 -16.93 4.65 11.05
N ALA A 153 -16.51 4.95 9.81
CA ALA A 153 -15.66 4.05 9.04
C ALA A 153 -14.28 3.86 9.69
N CYS A 154 -13.82 4.88 10.44
CA CYS A 154 -12.65 4.82 11.30
C CYS A 154 -12.56 6.08 12.15
N VAL A 155 -12.88 5.96 13.44
CA VAL A 155 -12.87 7.07 14.42
C VAL A 155 -11.46 7.63 14.59
N ASP A 156 -10.44 6.78 14.59
CA ASP A 156 -9.04 7.16 14.81
C ASP A 156 -8.30 7.62 13.54
N CYS A 157 -9.00 7.80 12.42
CA CYS A 157 -8.38 8.11 11.12
C CYS A 157 -8.36 9.60 10.76
N ALA A 158 -9.11 10.44 11.46
CA ALA A 158 -9.17 11.88 11.19
C ALA A 158 -7.88 12.62 11.63
N ASP A 159 -7.13 12.05 12.59
CA ASP A 159 -5.85 12.58 13.08
C ASP A 159 -4.73 11.51 13.02
N ILE A 160 -3.87 11.63 12.00
CA ILE A 160 -2.73 10.74 11.78
C ILE A 160 -1.52 11.05 12.69
N TRP A 161 -1.52 12.19 13.38
CA TRP A 161 -0.39 12.68 14.20
C TRP A 161 -0.61 12.46 15.70
N ALA A 162 -1.86 12.38 16.16
CA ALA A 162 -2.21 12.28 17.58
C ALA A 162 -2.01 10.90 18.25
N ARG A 163 -1.22 9.96 17.71
CA ARG A 163 -1.29 8.54 18.13
C ARG A 163 -0.26 8.11 19.20
N PRO A 164 -0.66 7.88 20.47
CA PRO A 164 -0.08 6.81 21.28
C PRO A 164 -0.47 5.45 20.70
N GLY A 165 0.47 4.49 20.66
CA GLY A 165 0.25 3.18 20.06
C GLY A 165 -0.95 2.45 20.67
N MET A 166 -1.91 2.05 19.84
CA MET A 166 -2.94 1.10 20.26
C MET A 166 -2.28 -0.27 20.43
N THR A 167 -2.06 -0.70 21.66
CA THR A 167 -1.74 -2.10 21.95
C THR A 167 -2.85 -2.97 21.39
N ALA A 168 -2.52 -3.85 20.44
CA ALA A 168 -3.44 -4.81 19.87
C ALA A 168 -4.11 -5.58 21.03
N ARG A 169 -5.42 -5.40 21.23
CA ARG A 169 -6.18 -6.27 22.13
C ARG A 169 -6.40 -7.59 21.40
N ASN A 170 -5.92 -8.65 22.04
CA ASN A 170 -6.10 -10.06 21.66
C ASN A 170 -7.58 -10.41 21.45
#